data_AF-A0A4Y2R6A5-F1
#
_entry.id   AF-A0A4Y2R6A5-F1
#
_cell.length_a   1.000
_cell.length_b   1.000
_cell.length_c   1.000
_cell.angle_alpha   90.00
_cell.angle_beta   90.00
_cell.angle_gamma   90.00
#
_symmetry.space_group_name_H-M   'P 1'
#
loop_
_entity.id
_entity.type
_entity.pdbx_description
1 polymer ?
#
loop_
_entity_poly.entity_id
_entity_poly.type
_entity_poly.pdbx_seq_one_letter_code
_entity_poly.pdbx_strand_id
1 'polypeptide(L)'
;MEVLDLFEDLNKGRYVVNVLDSNIDSGMFYNQLDLKNVFFIGHSFGGSTGILCLATELRFKAGIFLDPWMLPFFEDQSCFSMISEPFLCLLVKSFQTKKSLSILKNLQEMHNQSQFYFIKDANHRDLCDTPFVNKCSLSLSSKVGFRIERFAALDLTSDLIFQCLGHHLGKSFRSGSSKIESLKKKFLRSEEYFSKLIA
;
A
#
# COMPACT_ATOMS: atom_id res chain seq x y z
N MET A 1 -17.80 5.13 -4.77
CA MET A 1 -17.14 3.86 -4.35
C MET A 1 -18.08 3.14 -3.38
N GLU A 2 -18.69 2.02 -3.77
CA GLU A 2 -19.78 1.38 -3.00
C GLU A 2 -19.43 1.08 -1.53
N VAL A 3 -18.17 0.67 -1.25
CA VAL A 3 -17.72 0.38 0.12
C VAL A 3 -17.65 1.64 0.99
N LEU A 4 -17.27 2.79 0.41
CA LEU A 4 -17.21 4.04 1.17
C LEU A 4 -18.61 4.61 1.39
N ASP A 5 -19.51 4.44 0.43
CA ASP A 5 -20.92 4.79 0.56
C ASP A 5 -21.58 3.95 1.67
N LEU A 6 -21.23 2.65 1.75
CA LEU A 6 -21.64 1.77 2.84
C LEU A 6 -21.12 2.26 4.21
N PHE A 7 -19.86 2.66 4.31
CA PHE A 7 -19.31 3.21 5.57
C PHE A 7 -19.97 4.53 5.97
N GLU A 8 -20.33 5.39 5.02
CA GLU A 8 -21.13 6.58 5.30
C GLU A 8 -22.52 6.23 5.85
N ASP A 9 -23.17 5.23 5.28
CA ASP A 9 -24.48 4.78 5.71
C ASP A 9 -24.44 4.21 7.14
N LEU A 10 -23.46 3.34 7.42
CA LEU A 10 -23.20 2.82 8.76
C LEU A 10 -22.92 3.95 9.76
N ASN A 11 -22.09 4.93 9.39
CA ASN A 11 -21.74 6.05 10.27
C ASN A 11 -22.94 6.98 10.54
N LYS A 12 -23.87 7.10 9.58
CA LYS A 12 -25.15 7.81 9.73
C LYS A 12 -26.18 7.03 10.54
N GLY A 13 -25.88 5.78 10.94
CA GLY A 13 -26.79 4.91 11.70
C GLY A 13 -27.89 4.31 10.82
N ARG A 14 -27.70 4.27 9.50
CA ARG A 14 -28.63 3.57 8.61
C ARG A 14 -28.50 2.07 8.84
N TYR A 15 -29.65 1.41 8.90
CA TYR A 15 -29.68 -0.04 9.02
C TYR A 15 -29.11 -0.69 7.76
N VAL A 16 -28.11 -1.55 7.95
CA VAL A 16 -27.48 -2.35 6.90
C VAL A 16 -27.58 -3.80 7.29
N VAL A 17 -28.12 -4.63 6.40
CA VAL A 17 -28.23 -6.08 6.63
C VAL A 17 -26.86 -6.72 6.45
N ASN A 18 -26.33 -7.30 7.53
CA ASN A 18 -25.20 -8.21 7.42
C ASN A 18 -25.69 -9.59 6.95
N VAL A 19 -25.36 -9.93 5.71
CA VAL A 19 -25.76 -11.21 5.08
C VAL A 19 -25.08 -12.44 5.69
N LEU A 20 -23.97 -12.25 6.43
CA LEU A 20 -23.23 -13.34 7.08
C LEU A 20 -23.67 -13.59 8.53
N ASP A 21 -23.95 -12.53 9.28
CA ASP A 21 -24.38 -12.62 10.67
C ASP A 21 -25.37 -11.51 11.02
N SER A 22 -26.64 -11.88 11.11
CA SER A 22 -27.74 -10.96 11.46
C SER A 22 -27.71 -10.49 12.93
N ASN A 23 -26.85 -11.07 13.79
CA ASN A 23 -26.70 -10.63 15.18
C ASN A 23 -25.79 -9.41 15.32
N ILE A 24 -25.03 -9.05 14.28
CA ILE A 24 -24.20 -7.85 14.30
C ILE A 24 -25.09 -6.64 14.02
N ASP A 25 -25.34 -5.85 15.07
CA ASP A 25 -26.11 -4.62 14.97
C ASP A 25 -25.30 -3.53 14.25
N SER A 26 -25.74 -3.16 13.05
CA SER A 26 -25.19 -2.04 12.29
C SER A 26 -25.19 -0.69 13.05
N GLY A 27 -26.08 -0.53 14.04
CA GLY A 27 -26.13 0.65 14.91
C GLY A 27 -24.84 0.89 15.70
N MET A 28 -24.02 -0.14 15.91
CA MET A 28 -22.74 -0.01 16.63
C MET A 28 -21.73 0.92 15.92
N PHE A 29 -21.92 1.20 14.63
CA PHE A 29 -21.06 2.07 13.84
C PHE A 29 -21.51 3.54 13.83
N TYR A 30 -22.66 3.88 14.43
CA TYR A 30 -23.18 5.23 14.45
C TYR A 30 -22.19 6.22 15.07
N ASN A 31 -21.79 7.23 14.29
CA ASN A 31 -20.78 8.24 14.65
C ASN A 31 -19.43 7.66 15.15
N GLN A 32 -19.06 6.44 14.74
CA GLN A 32 -17.79 5.81 15.13
C GLN A 32 -16.67 5.96 14.08
N LEU A 33 -16.99 6.38 12.86
CA LEU A 33 -16.03 6.43 11.75
C LEU A 33 -15.56 7.86 11.45
N ASP A 34 -14.24 8.06 11.36
CA ASP A 34 -13.65 9.31 10.87
C ASP A 34 -13.60 9.32 9.33
N LEU A 35 -14.73 9.63 8.72
CA LEU A 35 -14.87 9.71 7.26
C LEU A 35 -14.27 11.00 6.66
N LYS A 36 -13.69 11.88 7.49
CA LYS A 36 -12.90 13.02 7.01
C LYS A 36 -11.47 12.62 6.69
N ASN A 37 -11.00 11.47 7.19
CA ASN A 37 -9.63 10.99 7.03
C ASN A 37 -9.62 9.55 6.50
N VAL A 38 -9.93 9.40 5.21
CA VAL A 38 -10.01 8.10 4.54
C VAL A 38 -8.75 7.89 3.69
N PHE A 39 -8.18 6.69 3.74
CA PHE A 39 -6.97 6.31 3.02
C PHE A 39 -7.19 5.00 2.27
N PHE A 40 -6.58 4.87 1.10
CA PHE A 40 -6.58 3.61 0.36
C PHE A 40 -5.25 2.87 0.62
N ILE A 41 -5.32 1.61 1.01
CA ILE A 41 -4.13 0.74 1.12
C ILE A 41 -4.38 -0.51 0.27
N GLY A 42 -3.45 -0.81 -0.64
CA GLY A 42 -3.62 -1.94 -1.55
C GLY A 42 -2.30 -2.64 -1.85
N HIS A 43 -2.32 -3.97 -1.88
CA HIS A 43 -1.20 -4.82 -2.25
C HIS A 43 -1.38 -5.43 -3.64
N SER A 44 -0.30 -5.55 -4.41
CA SER A 44 -0.32 -6.22 -5.71
C SER A 44 -1.35 -5.60 -6.66
N PHE A 45 -2.31 -6.37 -7.16
CA PHE A 45 -3.43 -5.85 -7.93
C PHE A 45 -4.23 -4.79 -7.17
N GLY A 46 -4.38 -4.94 -5.85
CA GLY A 46 -5.00 -3.91 -4.99
C GLY A 46 -4.21 -2.60 -4.96
N GLY A 47 -2.89 -2.63 -5.13
CA GLY A 47 -2.09 -1.41 -5.30
C GLY A 47 -2.44 -0.66 -6.58
N SER A 48 -2.65 -1.41 -7.68
CA SER A 48 -3.12 -0.86 -8.95
C SER A 48 -4.56 -0.35 -8.86
N THR A 49 -5.44 -1.07 -8.16
CA THR A 49 -6.77 -0.58 -7.81
C THR A 49 -6.68 0.74 -7.05
N GLY A 50 -5.76 0.86 -6.09
CA GLY A 50 -5.54 2.08 -5.34
C GLY A 50 -5.13 3.27 -6.19
N ILE A 51 -4.26 3.06 -7.18
CA ILE A 51 -3.87 4.10 -8.16
C ILE A 51 -5.11 4.59 -8.92
N LEU A 52 -5.93 3.67 -9.43
CA LEU A 52 -7.16 4.03 -10.13
C LEU A 52 -8.19 4.69 -9.19
N CYS A 53 -8.28 4.25 -7.94
CA CYS A 53 -9.16 4.84 -6.94
C CYS A 53 -8.78 6.29 -6.64
N LEU A 54 -7.50 6.61 -6.45
CA LEU A 54 -7.07 8.00 -6.29
C LEU A 54 -7.40 8.86 -7.51
N ALA A 55 -7.35 8.30 -8.72
CA ALA A 55 -7.70 9.02 -9.94
C ALA A 55 -9.21 9.28 -10.09
N THR A 56 -10.07 8.57 -9.35
CA THR A 56 -11.53 8.54 -9.60
C THR A 56 -12.39 8.81 -8.38
N GLU A 57 -11.83 8.81 -7.18
CA GLU A 57 -12.55 8.94 -5.92
C GLU A 57 -11.82 9.95 -5.00
N LEU A 58 -12.32 11.19 -5.00
CA LEU A 58 -11.72 12.34 -4.30
C LEU A 58 -11.85 12.29 -2.78
N ARG A 59 -12.59 11.31 -2.22
CA ARG A 59 -12.74 11.18 -0.76
C ARG A 59 -11.50 10.59 -0.08
N PHE A 60 -10.63 9.92 -0.83
CA PHE A 60 -9.36 9.45 -0.28
C PHE A 60 -8.39 10.63 -0.11
N LYS A 61 -7.74 10.73 1.04
CA LYS A 61 -6.73 11.77 1.30
C LYS A 61 -5.34 11.43 0.78
N ALA A 62 -5.03 10.13 0.74
CA ALA A 62 -3.78 9.60 0.22
C ALA A 62 -3.91 8.10 -0.07
N GLY A 63 -2.97 7.59 -0.87
CA GLY A 63 -2.84 6.16 -1.16
C GLY A 63 -1.56 5.55 -0.59
N ILE A 64 -1.62 4.25 -0.29
CA ILE A 64 -0.46 3.43 0.07
C ILE A 64 -0.49 2.17 -0.79
N PHE A 65 0.47 2.07 -1.70
CA PHE A 65 0.53 1.01 -2.70
C PHE A 65 1.70 0.08 -2.38
N LEU A 66 1.37 -1.14 -1.99
CA LEU A 66 2.33 -2.18 -1.60
C LEU A 66 2.61 -3.08 -2.81
N ASP A 67 3.73 -2.81 -3.46
CA ASP A 67 4.28 -3.49 -4.62
C ASP A 67 3.23 -3.70 -5.72
N PRO A 68 2.66 -2.60 -6.26
CA PRO A 68 1.55 -2.65 -7.20
C PRO A 68 1.90 -3.47 -8.44
N TRP A 69 0.93 -4.25 -8.91
CA TRP A 69 1.07 -5.04 -10.12
C TRP A 69 0.69 -4.21 -11.33
N MET A 70 1.69 -3.68 -12.03
CA MET A 70 1.46 -2.66 -13.07
C MET A 70 0.87 -3.16 -14.39
N LEU A 71 0.57 -4.46 -14.54
CA LEU A 71 -0.03 -5.01 -15.77
C LEU A 71 -1.27 -4.22 -16.25
N PRO A 72 -2.22 -3.79 -15.39
CA PRO A 72 -3.40 -3.04 -15.82
C PRO A 72 -3.09 -1.71 -16.53
N PHE A 73 -1.89 -1.16 -16.34
CA PHE A 73 -1.47 0.13 -16.92
C PHE A 73 -0.52 -0.02 -18.10
N PHE A 74 -0.37 -1.23 -18.64
CA PHE A 74 0.57 -1.51 -19.73
C PHE A 74 0.19 -0.83 -21.04
N GLU A 75 -1.10 -0.61 -21.25
CA GLU A 75 -1.66 -0.04 -22.49
C GLU A 75 -2.23 1.37 -22.27
N ASP A 76 -2.71 1.69 -21.07
CA ASP A 76 -3.27 3.01 -20.74
C ASP A 76 -2.80 3.49 -19.35
N GLN A 77 -2.24 4.70 -19.31
CA GLN A 77 -1.74 5.38 -18.12
C GLN A 77 -2.41 6.76 -17.93
N SER A 78 -3.46 7.06 -18.70
CA SER A 78 -4.16 8.34 -18.69
C SER A 78 -4.69 8.72 -17.31
N CYS A 79 -5.09 7.74 -16.49
CA CYS A 79 -5.54 7.98 -15.12
C CYS A 79 -4.46 8.59 -14.21
N PHE A 80 -3.17 8.44 -14.53
CA PHE A 80 -2.10 8.95 -13.67
C PHE A 80 -2.12 10.47 -13.58
N SER A 81 -2.53 11.19 -14.63
CA SER A 81 -2.64 12.66 -14.59
C SER A 81 -3.87 13.16 -13.83
N MET A 82 -4.81 12.27 -13.49
CA MET A 82 -6.03 12.60 -12.73
C MET A 82 -5.82 12.49 -11.22
N ILE A 83 -4.73 11.86 -10.77
CA ILE A 83 -4.40 11.74 -9.35
C ILE A 83 -3.95 13.11 -8.84
N SER A 84 -4.60 13.62 -7.80
CA SER A 84 -4.21 14.91 -7.18
C SER A 84 -3.58 14.72 -5.80
N GLU A 85 -3.91 13.60 -5.16
CA GLU A 85 -3.57 13.26 -3.81
C GLU A 85 -2.19 12.57 -3.72
N PRO A 86 -1.42 12.85 -2.66
CA PRO A 86 -0.15 12.20 -2.43
C PRO A 86 -0.31 10.70 -2.16
N PHE A 87 0.74 9.94 -2.42
CA PHE A 87 0.76 8.52 -2.09
C PHE A 87 2.15 8.01 -1.72
N LEU A 88 2.18 6.88 -1.03
CA LEU A 88 3.37 6.10 -0.73
C LEU A 88 3.36 4.83 -1.59
N CYS A 89 4.42 4.57 -2.33
CA CYS A 89 4.61 3.35 -3.09
C CYS A 89 5.81 2.56 -2.56
N LEU A 90 5.57 1.37 -2.00
CA LEU A 90 6.61 0.46 -1.54
C LEU A 90 6.81 -0.63 -2.57
N LEU A 91 8.04 -0.82 -3.04
CA LEU A 91 8.35 -1.71 -4.16
C LEU A 91 9.30 -2.81 -3.76
N VAL A 92 9.16 -3.95 -4.44
CA VAL A 92 10.07 -5.08 -4.27
C VAL A 92 10.63 -5.49 -5.63
N LYS A 93 11.97 -5.47 -5.75
CA LYS A 93 12.65 -5.71 -7.03
C LYS A 93 12.29 -7.06 -7.66
N SER A 94 12.11 -8.10 -6.86
CA SER A 94 11.89 -9.47 -7.36
C SER A 94 10.56 -9.67 -8.08
N PHE A 95 9.61 -8.74 -7.92
CA PHE A 95 8.30 -8.79 -8.58
C PHE A 95 8.21 -7.92 -9.84
N GLN A 96 8.97 -6.83 -9.89
CA GLN A 96 8.83 -5.81 -10.93
C GLN A 96 9.57 -6.21 -12.22
N THR A 97 8.85 -6.19 -13.35
CA THR A 97 9.43 -6.37 -14.70
C THR A 97 10.02 -5.05 -15.22
N LYS A 98 10.84 -5.08 -16.27
CA LYS A 98 11.31 -3.85 -16.93
C LYS A 98 10.17 -2.94 -17.39
N LYS A 99 9.10 -3.51 -17.96
CA LYS A 99 7.91 -2.76 -18.39
C LYS A 99 7.15 -2.18 -17.17
N SER A 100 7.04 -2.93 -16.08
CA SER A 100 6.44 -2.40 -14.84
C SER A 100 7.26 -1.24 -14.27
N LEU A 101 8.60 -1.35 -14.24
CA LEU A 101 9.49 -0.31 -13.74
C LEU A 101 9.43 0.97 -14.59
N SER A 102 9.32 0.87 -15.92
CA SER A 102 9.17 2.06 -16.77
C SER A 102 7.85 2.80 -16.49
N ILE A 103 6.77 2.06 -16.23
CA ILE A 103 5.46 2.66 -15.89
C ILE A 103 5.50 3.28 -14.50
N LEU A 104 6.10 2.61 -13.51
CA LEU A 104 6.30 3.17 -12.17
C LEU A 104 7.15 4.43 -12.20
N LYS A 105 8.17 4.47 -13.06
CA LYS A 105 8.99 5.67 -13.27
C LYS A 105 8.15 6.82 -13.84
N ASN A 106 7.31 6.56 -14.83
CA ASN A 106 6.39 7.58 -15.36
C ASN A 106 5.43 8.10 -14.27
N LEU A 107 4.84 7.19 -13.48
CA LEU A 107 4.00 7.56 -12.34
C LEU A 107 4.76 8.44 -11.33
N GLN A 108 6.01 8.08 -11.01
CA GLN A 108 6.86 8.85 -10.10
C GLN A 108 7.20 10.24 -10.66
N GLU A 109 7.57 10.34 -11.94
CA GLU A 109 7.92 11.61 -12.59
C GLU A 109 6.73 12.59 -12.61
N MET A 110 5.50 12.09 -12.74
CA MET A 110 4.29 12.92 -12.65
C MET A 110 3.93 13.35 -11.22
N HIS A 111 4.39 12.61 -10.21
CA HIS A 111 3.98 12.77 -8.81
C HIS A 111 5.17 12.96 -7.87
N ASN A 112 5.90 14.06 -8.05
CA ASN A 112 7.11 14.39 -7.29
C ASN A 112 6.91 14.54 -5.76
N GLN A 113 5.67 14.80 -5.33
CA GLN A 113 5.28 14.90 -3.92
C GLN A 113 5.02 13.53 -3.28
N SER A 114 4.86 12.48 -4.10
CA SER A 114 4.64 11.10 -3.65
C SER A 114 5.96 10.41 -3.34
N GLN A 115 5.93 9.48 -2.39
CA GLN A 115 7.11 8.79 -1.91
C GLN A 115 7.23 7.42 -2.55
N PHE A 116 8.42 7.09 -3.06
CA PHE A 116 8.72 5.76 -3.58
C PHE A 116 9.92 5.16 -2.86
N TYR A 117 9.75 3.94 -2.36
CA TYR A 117 10.84 3.19 -1.73
C TYR A 117 10.90 1.76 -2.23
N PHE A 118 12.12 1.23 -2.34
CA PHE A 118 12.36 -0.19 -2.51
C PHE A 118 12.74 -0.85 -1.19
N ILE A 119 12.15 -2.00 -0.92
CA ILE A 119 12.58 -2.89 0.16
C ILE A 119 13.52 -3.94 -0.43
N LYS A 120 14.81 -3.75 -0.19
CA LYS A 120 15.86 -4.67 -0.63
C LYS A 120 15.69 -6.02 0.07
N ASP A 121 16.02 -7.09 -0.65
CA ASP A 121 16.02 -8.48 -0.17
C ASP A 121 14.65 -9.01 0.29
N ALA A 122 13.57 -8.28 0.00
CA ALA A 122 12.19 -8.73 0.14
C ALA A 122 11.69 -9.46 -1.12
N ASN A 123 10.56 -10.14 -0.95
CA ASN A 123 9.73 -10.70 -2.00
C ASN A 123 8.35 -10.08 -1.96
N HIS A 124 7.61 -10.18 -3.07
CA HIS A 124 6.24 -9.67 -3.20
C HIS A 124 5.33 -10.08 -2.04
N ARG A 125 5.52 -11.30 -1.55
CA ARG A 125 4.78 -11.94 -0.46
C ARG A 125 5.13 -11.42 0.93
N ASP A 126 6.27 -10.74 1.10
CA ASP A 126 6.70 -10.21 2.40
C ASP A 126 5.88 -8.96 2.83
N LEU A 127 5.02 -8.45 1.95
CA LEU A 127 4.13 -7.32 2.20
C LEU A 127 2.69 -7.74 2.55
N CYS A 128 2.47 -9.02 2.85
CA CYS A 128 1.18 -9.56 3.29
C CYS A 128 1.38 -10.70 4.30
N ASP A 129 0.29 -11.32 4.76
CA ASP A 129 0.37 -12.33 5.84
C ASP A 129 0.94 -13.68 5.41
N THR A 130 1.18 -13.89 4.11
CA THR A 130 1.63 -15.19 3.58
C THR A 130 2.91 -15.76 4.22
N PRO A 131 3.92 -14.97 4.67
CA PRO A 131 5.10 -15.51 5.36
C PRO A 131 4.82 -16.02 6.79
N PHE A 132 3.66 -15.69 7.36
CA PHE A 132 3.24 -16.09 8.71
C PHE A 132 2.27 -17.28 8.70
N VAL A 133 1.61 -17.56 7.58
CA VAL A 133 0.76 -18.74 7.42
C VAL A 133 1.64 -19.99 7.32
N ASN A 134 1.49 -20.91 8.27
CA ASN A 134 2.33 -22.11 8.34
C ASN A 134 1.92 -23.14 7.25
N LYS A 135 2.86 -23.50 6.37
CA LYS A 135 2.82 -24.58 5.36
C LYS A 135 1.43 -24.94 4.78
N CYS A 136 0.89 -24.11 3.90
CA CYS A 136 0.11 -24.67 2.78
C CYS A 136 1.10 -25.05 1.67
N SER A 137 0.92 -26.24 1.08
CA SER A 137 1.80 -26.95 0.12
C SER A 137 2.14 -26.22 -1.20
N LEU A 138 1.95 -24.91 -1.28
CA LEU A 138 2.38 -24.05 -2.39
C LEU A 138 3.79 -23.48 -2.14
N SER A 139 4.71 -24.37 -1.72
CA SER A 139 6.14 -24.08 -1.68
C SER A 139 6.66 -23.94 -3.12
N LEU A 140 6.29 -22.84 -3.78
CA LEU A 140 7.01 -22.36 -4.93
C LEU A 140 8.33 -21.81 -4.38
N SER A 141 9.39 -22.59 -4.57
CA SER A 141 10.77 -22.31 -4.16
C SER A 141 11.10 -20.81 -4.19
N SER A 142 11.16 -20.19 -3.02
CA SER A 142 11.78 -18.87 -2.89
C SER A 142 13.28 -19.08 -3.04
N LYS A 143 13.83 -18.58 -4.14
CA LYS A 143 15.27 -18.65 -4.46
C LYS A 143 16.09 -18.26 -3.22
N VAL A 144 17.01 -19.15 -2.87
CA VAL A 144 18.03 -18.98 -1.84
C VAL A 144 18.81 -17.70 -2.16
N GLY A 145 18.48 -16.57 -1.51
CA GLY A 145 19.20 -15.30 -1.74
C GLY A 145 18.49 -14.01 -1.31
N PHE A 146 17.16 -13.98 -1.29
CA PHE A 146 16.38 -12.79 -0.86
C PHE A 146 15.58 -13.11 0.39
N ARG A 147 16.12 -12.85 1.57
CA ARG A 147 15.37 -12.99 2.82
C ARG A 147 15.74 -11.90 3.81
N ILE A 148 15.12 -10.74 3.65
CA ILE A 148 14.69 -10.01 4.83
C ILE A 148 13.92 -10.97 5.74
N GLU A 149 14.16 -10.88 7.05
CA GLU A 149 13.40 -11.69 8.00
C GLU A 149 11.94 -11.20 8.01
N ARG A 150 10.96 -12.11 8.08
CA ARG A 150 9.54 -11.79 7.89
C ARG A 150 8.99 -10.76 8.88
N PHE A 151 9.38 -10.83 10.16
CA PHE A 151 9.01 -9.80 11.13
C PHE A 151 9.71 -8.48 10.85
N ALA A 152 10.95 -8.49 10.37
CA ALA A 152 11.64 -7.28 9.93
C ALA A 152 10.96 -6.62 8.72
N ALA A 153 10.43 -7.39 7.76
CA ALA A 153 9.66 -6.86 6.64
C ALA A 153 8.32 -6.24 7.10
N LEU A 154 7.61 -6.94 7.98
CA LEU A 154 6.38 -6.46 8.59
C LEU A 154 6.60 -5.17 9.39
N ASP A 155 7.61 -5.16 10.26
CA ASP A 155 7.99 -4.01 11.10
C ASP A 155 8.32 -2.79 10.23
N LEU A 156 9.15 -2.98 9.19
CA LEU A 156 9.55 -1.90 8.29
C LEU A 156 8.37 -1.37 7.47
N THR A 157 7.52 -2.26 6.94
CA THR A 157 6.35 -1.88 6.14
C THR A 157 5.34 -1.12 6.99
N SER A 158 5.05 -1.64 8.19
CA SER A 158 4.12 -1.00 9.14
C SER A 158 4.61 0.37 9.57
N ASP A 159 5.90 0.51 9.87
CA ASP A 159 6.50 1.79 10.26
C ASP A 159 6.39 2.85 9.15
N LEU A 160 6.60 2.47 7.89
CA LEU A 160 6.42 3.38 6.74
C LEU A 160 4.95 3.77 6.53
N ILE A 161 4.03 2.82 6.67
CA ILE A 161 2.59 3.06 6.62
C ILE A 161 2.18 4.04 7.73
N PHE A 162 2.57 3.79 8.97
CA PHE A 162 2.24 4.67 10.09
C PHE A 162 2.83 6.06 9.92
N GLN A 163 4.08 6.19 9.47
CA GLN A 163 4.66 7.50 9.18
C GLN A 163 3.87 8.27 8.11
N CYS A 164 3.48 7.60 7.03
CA CYS A 164 2.65 8.20 5.99
C CYS A 164 1.29 8.65 6.56
N LEU A 165 0.58 7.79 7.28
CA LEU A 165 -0.71 8.14 7.90
C LEU A 165 -0.56 9.29 8.91
N GLY A 166 0.50 9.29 9.72
CA GLY A 166 0.77 10.35 10.68
C GLY A 166 0.93 11.70 10.03
N HIS A 167 1.76 11.76 8.98
CA HIS A 167 1.99 12.97 8.23
C HIS A 167 0.67 13.60 7.74
N HIS A 168 -0.21 12.80 7.15
CA HIS A 168 -1.52 13.26 6.64
C HIS A 168 -2.50 13.65 7.75
N LEU A 169 -2.37 13.06 8.94
CA LEU A 169 -3.20 13.37 10.10
C LEU A 169 -2.64 14.54 10.95
N GLY A 170 -1.50 15.13 10.56
CA GLY A 170 -0.80 16.13 11.38
C GLY A 170 -0.26 15.55 12.69
N LYS A 171 -0.03 14.23 12.74
CA LYS A 171 0.46 13.49 13.90
C LYS A 171 1.87 12.98 13.63
N SER A 172 2.77 13.15 14.59
CA SER A 172 4.07 12.46 14.53
C SER A 172 3.94 11.10 15.19
N PHE A 173 3.92 10.03 14.40
CA PHE A 173 4.21 8.70 14.91
C PHE A 173 5.73 8.57 14.99
N ARG A 174 6.28 8.57 16.21
CA ARG A 174 7.72 8.37 16.40
C ARG A 174 8.11 7.02 15.82
N SER A 175 9.05 7.02 14.86
CA SER A 175 9.77 5.80 14.49
C SER A 175 10.65 5.41 15.68
N GLY A 176 10.10 4.55 16.53
CA GLY A 176 10.40 4.58 17.96
C GLY A 176 11.57 3.73 18.42
N SER A 177 12.27 3.00 17.55
CA SER A 177 13.34 2.10 18.01
C SER A 177 14.59 2.15 17.13
N SER A 178 15.75 2.02 17.77
CA SER A 178 17.04 1.79 17.12
C SER A 178 17.01 0.61 16.13
N LYS A 179 16.14 -0.38 16.39
CA LYS A 179 15.87 -1.50 15.49
C LYS A 179 15.30 -1.05 14.15
N ILE A 180 14.23 -0.25 14.13
CA ILE A 180 13.59 0.22 12.89
C ILE A 180 14.56 1.06 12.06
N GLU A 181 15.30 1.97 12.69
CA GLU A 181 16.30 2.78 12.00
C GLU A 181 17.43 1.92 11.39
N SER A 182 17.83 0.85 12.09
CA SER A 182 18.75 -0.15 11.53
C SER A 182 18.15 -0.89 10.34
N LEU A 183 16.86 -1.22 10.36
CA LEU A 183 16.17 -1.89 9.26
C LEU A 183 16.07 -0.98 8.03
N LYS A 184 15.68 0.29 8.21
CA LYS A 184 15.64 1.29 7.13
C LYS A 184 17.01 1.43 6.46
N LYS A 185 18.07 1.63 7.24
CA LYS A 185 19.46 1.71 6.71
C LYS A 185 19.84 0.46 5.92
N LYS A 186 19.50 -0.72 6.45
CA LYS A 186 19.89 -1.99 5.83
C LYS A 186 19.11 -2.27 4.54
N PHE A 187 17.79 -2.08 4.54
CA PHE A 187 16.91 -2.61 3.50
C PHE A 187 16.20 -1.54 2.65
N LEU A 188 15.94 -0.35 3.16
CA LEU A 188 15.20 0.67 2.43
C LEU A 188 16.10 1.40 1.43
N ARG A 189 15.64 1.56 0.19
CA ARG A 189 16.34 2.32 -0.86
C ARG A 189 15.38 3.34 -1.47
N SER A 190 15.88 4.57 -1.65
CA SER A 190 15.13 5.67 -2.25
C SER A 190 15.28 5.70 -3.77
N GLU A 191 14.73 6.75 -4.37
CA GLU A 191 14.58 7.00 -5.80
C GLU A 191 15.83 6.76 -6.66
N GLU A 192 17.04 7.03 -6.17
CA GLU A 192 18.30 6.77 -6.90
C GLU A 192 18.45 5.31 -7.34
N TYR A 193 17.73 4.39 -6.70
CA TYR A 193 17.72 2.98 -7.07
C TYR A 193 16.93 2.71 -8.36
N PHE A 194 15.87 3.47 -8.67
CA PHE A 194 15.07 3.30 -9.89
C PHE A 194 15.92 3.41 -11.16
N SER A 195 16.71 4.47 -11.24
CA SER A 195 17.56 4.74 -12.41
C SER A 195 18.55 3.61 -12.67
N LYS A 196 19.01 2.93 -11.62
CA LYS A 196 19.93 1.78 -11.71
C LYS A 196 19.23 0.47 -12.10
N LEU A 197 17.91 0.38 -11.97
CA LEU A 197 17.15 -0.83 -12.31
C LEU A 197 16.65 -0.86 -13.76
N ILE A 198 16.57 0.32 -14.39
CA ILE A 198 16.06 0.50 -15.76
C ILE A 198 17.20 0.57 -16.78
N ALA A 199 18.41 0.96 -16.35
CA ALA A 199 19.64 0.87 -17.14
C ALA A 199 20.02 -0.59 -17.46
#